data_AF-A0A7J4MHG3-F1
#
_entry.id   AF-A0A7J4MHG3-F1
#
_cell.length_a   1.000
_cell.length_b   1.000
_cell.length_c   1.000
_cell.angle_alpha   90.00
_cell.angle_beta   90.00
_cell.angle_gamma   90.00
#
_symmetry.space_group_name_H-M   'P 1'
#
loop_
_entity.id
_entity.type
_entity.pdbx_description
1 polymer ?
#
loop_
_entity_poly.entity_id
_entity_poly.type
_entity_poly.pdbx_seq_one_letter_code
_entity_poly.pdbx_strand_id
1 'polypeptide(L)'
;MAVNLNHPFMESESVSKSEIMVKFSHDWIDPGIHRLKLAKDSLSCWVIHRQDDDLSVLSLWDTKLKESVLNRHLAIINQAISLNNAVNGSNNEFEDARQRESQESSLLEREWLPEKEIDVQGPISRIFSNE
;
A
#
# COMPACT_ATOMS: atom_id res chain seq x y z
N MET A 1 12.44 -8.47 18.75
CA MET A 1 11.35 -8.44 17.76
C MET A 1 10.52 -9.68 17.94
N ALA A 2 9.21 -9.57 17.80
CA ALA A 2 8.26 -10.65 17.82
C ALA A 2 7.33 -10.50 16.63
N VAL A 3 6.87 -11.62 16.10
CA VAL A 3 5.88 -11.68 15.01
C VAL A 3 4.80 -12.68 15.40
N ASN A 4 3.59 -12.49 14.89
CA ASN A 4 2.52 -13.47 15.09
C ASN A 4 2.67 -14.68 14.15
N LEU A 5 1.83 -15.70 14.34
CA LEU A 5 1.83 -16.94 13.54
C LEU A 5 1.51 -16.71 12.05
N ASN A 6 0.94 -15.57 11.69
CA ASN A 6 0.59 -15.25 10.30
C ASN A 6 1.74 -14.60 9.53
N HIS A 7 2.85 -14.28 10.19
CA HIS A 7 3.99 -13.65 9.54
C HIS A 7 4.78 -14.65 8.69
N PRO A 8 5.29 -14.29 7.50
CA PRO A 8 6.08 -15.18 6.63
C PRO A 8 7.41 -15.71 7.20
N PHE A 9 7.75 -15.32 8.43
CA PHE A 9 8.88 -15.92 9.16
C PHE A 9 8.48 -17.21 9.86
N MET A 10 7.18 -17.41 10.02
CA MET A 10 6.58 -18.65 10.46
C MET A 10 6.24 -19.44 9.19
N GLU A 11 6.66 -20.70 9.12
CA GLU A 11 6.44 -21.59 7.96
C GLU A 11 4.96 -22.01 7.80
N SER A 12 4.04 -21.32 8.45
CA SER A 12 2.60 -21.55 8.40
C SER A 12 1.96 -20.75 7.27
N GLU A 13 0.95 -21.33 6.63
CA GLU A 13 0.09 -20.60 5.71
C GLU A 13 -0.62 -19.45 6.45
N SER A 14 -0.53 -18.24 5.91
CA SER A 14 -1.12 -17.04 6.51
C SER A 14 -2.63 -17.05 6.32
N VAL A 15 -3.38 -17.29 7.40
CA VAL A 15 -4.86 -17.30 7.38
C VAL A 15 -5.44 -15.93 7.73
N SER A 16 -4.66 -15.06 8.37
CA SER A 16 -5.11 -13.74 8.85
C SER A 16 -4.00 -12.69 8.81
N LYS A 17 -4.25 -11.50 9.38
CA LYS A 17 -3.31 -10.37 9.34
C LYS A 17 -1.98 -10.72 10.01
N SER A 18 -0.90 -10.34 9.35
CA SER A 18 0.45 -10.40 9.91
C SER A 18 0.68 -9.21 10.84
N GLU A 19 1.32 -9.46 11.99
CA GLU A 19 1.63 -8.43 12.98
C GLU A 19 3.09 -8.54 13.42
N ILE A 20 3.73 -7.39 13.66
CA ILE A 20 5.12 -7.29 14.13
C ILE A 20 5.17 -6.33 15.31
N MET A 21 5.96 -6.71 16.31
CA MET A 21 6.33 -5.85 17.43
C MET A 21 7.85 -5.80 17.56
N VAL A 22 8.41 -4.62 17.75
CA VAL A 22 9.85 -4.43 17.93
C VAL A 22 10.11 -3.80 19.30
N LYS A 23 11.10 -4.32 20.03
CA LYS A 23 11.56 -3.74 21.29
C LYS A 23 12.99 -3.27 21.12
N PHE A 24 13.21 -1.98 21.33
CA PHE A 24 14.54 -1.36 21.29
C PHE A 24 15.12 -1.27 22.71
N SER A 25 14.68 -0.31 23.53
CA SER A 25 15.13 -0.15 24.92
C SER A 25 14.10 -0.63 25.94
N HIS A 26 12.92 -0.01 26.00
CA HIS A 26 11.97 -0.23 27.11
C HIS A 26 10.68 -0.91 26.65
N ASP A 27 10.03 -0.33 25.64
CA ASP A 27 8.68 -0.74 25.24
C ASP A 27 8.67 -1.55 23.94
N TRP A 28 7.63 -2.38 23.81
CA TRP A 28 7.27 -3.00 22.54
C TRP A 28 6.50 -1.98 21.71
N ILE A 29 6.98 -1.72 20.50
CA ILE A 29 6.47 -0.70 19.61
C ILE A 29 6.09 -1.33 18.27
N ASP A 30 4.94 -0.92 17.74
CA ASP A 30 4.55 -1.26 16.37
C ASP A 30 5.34 -0.36 15.41
N PRO A 31 6.22 -0.93 14.56
CA PRO A 31 7.00 -0.13 13.62
C PRO A 31 6.13 0.52 12.54
N GLY A 32 4.91 0.02 12.31
CA GLY A 32 4.05 0.42 11.21
C GLY A 32 4.53 -0.12 9.87
N ILE A 33 4.15 0.56 8.78
CA ILE A 33 4.42 0.13 7.40
C ILE A 33 5.77 0.63 6.84
N HIS A 34 6.39 1.62 7.50
CA HIS A 34 7.61 2.23 6.98
C HIS A 34 8.85 1.46 7.42
N ARG A 35 9.85 1.41 6.53
CA ARG A 35 11.18 0.90 6.89
C ARG A 35 11.80 1.79 7.95
N LEU A 36 12.70 1.23 8.74
CA LEU A 36 13.40 1.90 9.80
C LEU A 36 14.83 2.23 9.40
N LYS A 37 15.35 3.36 9.90
CA LYS A 37 16.72 3.81 9.72
C LYS A 37 17.36 4.08 11.08
N LEU A 38 18.61 3.64 11.22
CA LEU A 38 19.44 3.90 12.39
C LEU A 38 20.24 5.19 12.18
N ALA A 39 20.23 6.07 13.18
CA ALA A 39 21.07 7.25 13.24
C ALA A 39 21.78 7.31 14.60
N LYS A 40 22.99 7.86 14.63
CA LYS A 40 23.74 8.08 15.86
C LYS A 40 23.51 9.51 16.35
N ASP A 41 23.08 9.67 17.59
CA ASP A 41 22.97 10.99 18.22
C ASP A 41 24.30 11.41 18.87
N SER A 42 24.44 12.72 19.06
CA SER A 42 25.52 13.40 19.76
C SER A 42 25.78 12.87 21.17
N LEU A 43 24.75 12.38 21.88
CA LEU A 43 24.84 11.82 23.23
C LEU A 43 25.21 10.33 23.25
N SER A 44 25.72 9.79 22.14
CA SER A 44 26.13 8.38 22.00
C SER A 44 25.01 7.34 22.09
N CYS A 45 23.74 7.77 22.11
CA CYS A 45 22.60 6.87 21.91
C CYS A 45 22.30 6.71 20.42
N TRP A 46 21.60 5.63 20.09
CA TRP A 46 21.11 5.41 18.74
C TRP A 46 19.64 5.82 18.65
N VAL A 47 19.27 6.45 17.55
CA VAL A 47 17.91 6.89 17.26
C VAL A 47 17.38 6.07 16.09
N ILE A 48 16.14 5.59 16.23
CA ILE A 48 15.43 4.86 15.19
C ILE A 48 14.42 5.80 14.56
N HIS A 49 14.58 6.02 13.27
CA HIS A 49 13.67 6.81 12.46
C HIS A 49 12.82 5.91 11.60
N ARG A 50 11.56 6.30 11.38
CA ARG A 50 10.78 5.79 10.26
C ARG A 50 11.28 6.45 8.98
N GLN A 51 11.29 5.71 7.87
CA GLN A 51 11.49 6.24 6.53
C GLN A 51 10.13 6.64 5.95
N ASP A 52 9.45 7.54 6.66
CA ASP A 52 8.32 8.31 6.16
C ASP A 52 8.81 9.67 5.61
N ASP A 53 7.90 10.51 5.13
CA ASP A 53 8.24 11.79 4.51
C ASP A 53 8.96 12.75 5.47
N ASP A 54 8.68 12.64 6.77
CA ASP A 54 9.21 13.50 7.83
C ASP A 54 10.47 12.93 8.52
N LEU A 55 10.90 11.71 8.16
CA LEU A 55 11.92 10.95 8.89
C LEU A 55 11.65 10.91 10.40
N SER A 56 10.40 10.64 10.76
CA SER A 56 9.91 10.76 12.14
C SER A 56 10.65 9.82 13.10
N VAL A 57 10.86 10.27 14.34
CA VAL A 57 11.52 9.47 15.38
C VAL A 57 10.55 8.42 15.89
N LEU A 58 10.91 7.14 15.75
CA LEU A 58 10.16 6.01 16.30
C LEU A 58 10.52 5.76 17.77
N SER A 59 11.82 5.69 18.06
CA SER A 59 12.31 5.30 19.38
C SER A 59 13.81 5.59 19.53
N LEU A 60 14.26 5.54 20.79
CA LEU A 60 15.68 5.50 21.15
C LEU A 60 16.11 4.05 21.37
N TRP A 61 17.36 3.76 21.01
CA TRP A 61 18.00 2.48 21.23
C TRP A 61 19.28 2.68 22.06
N ASP A 62 19.11 2.71 23.38
CA ASP A 62 20.21 2.72 24.34
C ASP A 62 20.84 1.33 24.42
N THR A 63 22.01 1.19 23.79
CA THR A 63 22.75 -0.06 23.73
C THR A 63 24.24 0.17 23.48
N LYS A 64 25.08 -0.72 24.02
CA LYS A 64 26.54 -0.69 23.84
C LYS A 64 27.02 -1.54 22.66
N LEU A 65 26.09 -2.08 21.87
CA LEU A 65 26.43 -2.88 20.69
C LEU A 65 27.09 -2.02 19.60
N LYS A 66 27.92 -2.66 18.78
CA LYS A 66 28.57 -2.01 17.63
C LYS A 66 27.54 -1.71 16.55
N GLU A 67 27.77 -0.63 15.82
CA GLU A 67 26.92 -0.19 14.70
C GLU A 67 26.65 -1.29 13.67
N SER A 68 27.66 -2.11 13.34
CA SER A 68 27.49 -3.23 12.40
C SER A 68 26.48 -4.28 12.87
N VAL A 69 26.41 -4.54 14.18
CA VAL A 69 25.44 -5.46 14.78
C VAL A 69 24.04 -4.83 14.75
N LEU A 70 23.94 -3.54 15.06
CA LEU A 70 22.68 -2.81 15.02
C LEU A 70 22.10 -2.74 13.62
N ASN A 71 22.92 -2.44 12.62
CA ASN A 71 22.52 -2.45 11.21
C ASN A 71 22.05 -3.84 10.76
N ARG A 72 22.68 -4.92 11.23
CA ARG A 72 22.22 -6.28 10.95
C ARG A 72 20.84 -6.55 11.59
N HIS A 73 20.63 -6.16 12.84
CA HIS A 73 19.32 -6.28 13.48
C HIS A 73 18.26 -5.46 12.75
N LEU A 74 18.59 -4.22 12.36
CA LEU A 74 17.69 -3.34 11.61
C LEU A 74 17.34 -3.92 10.24
N ALA A 75 18.28 -4.56 9.55
CA ALA A 75 18.03 -5.22 8.28
C ALA A 75 17.00 -6.35 8.43
N ILE A 76 17.09 -7.17 9.49
CA ILE A 76 16.13 -8.24 9.77
C ILE A 76 14.75 -7.64 10.10
N ILE A 77 14.70 -6.57 10.90
CA ILE A 77 13.45 -5.87 11.21
C ILE A 77 12.80 -5.32 9.92
N ASN A 78 13.58 -4.70 9.05
CA ASN A 78 13.07 -4.16 7.78
C ASN A 78 12.61 -5.24 6.81
N GLN A 79 13.24 -6.42 6.82
CA GLN A 79 12.77 -7.59 6.09
C GLN A 79 11.42 -8.06 6.63
N ALA A 80 11.27 -8.15 7.96
CA ALA A 80 10.00 -8.49 8.59
C ALA A 80 8.90 -7.50 8.17
N ILE A 81 9.14 -6.20 8.32
CA ILE A 81 8.18 -5.14 7.94
C ILE A 81 7.77 -5.28 6.46
N SER A 82 8.75 -5.50 5.57
CA SER A 82 8.47 -5.64 4.14
C SER A 82 7.59 -6.86 3.85
N LEU A 83 7.82 -7.99 4.55
CA LEU A 83 7.02 -9.21 4.41
C LEU A 83 5.61 -9.04 5.01
N ASN A 84 5.50 -8.43 6.19
CA ASN A 84 4.22 -8.11 6.81
C ASN A 84 3.37 -7.21 5.89
N ASN A 85 3.97 -6.16 5.34
CA ASN A 85 3.30 -5.29 4.36
C ASN A 85 2.87 -6.05 3.12
N ALA A 86 3.68 -6.98 2.62
CA ALA A 86 3.33 -7.79 1.46
C ALA A 86 2.11 -8.68 1.75
N VAL A 87 2.05 -9.33 2.93
CA VAL A 87 0.91 -10.17 3.33
C VAL A 87 -0.36 -9.34 3.59
N ASN A 88 -0.22 -8.23 4.29
CA ASN A 88 -1.36 -7.39 4.64
C ASN A 88 -1.86 -6.55 3.45
N GLY A 89 -0.96 -6.17 2.53
CA GLY A 89 -1.28 -5.39 1.33
C GLY A 89 -1.78 -6.23 0.16
N SER A 90 -1.32 -7.48 -0.01
CA SER A 90 -1.85 -8.38 -1.04
C SER A 90 -3.30 -8.80 -0.78
N ASN A 91 -3.74 -8.75 0.49
CA ASN A 91 -5.10 -9.12 0.87
C ASN A 91 -6.16 -8.07 0.47
N ASN A 92 -5.76 -6.99 -0.22
CA ASN A 92 -6.66 -5.91 -0.63
C ASN A 92 -7.23 -6.07 -2.05
N GLU A 93 -6.84 -7.07 -2.85
CA GLU A 93 -7.38 -7.24 -4.21
C GLU A 93 -8.91 -7.43 -4.23
N PHE A 94 -9.46 -8.12 -3.24
CA PHE A 94 -10.90 -8.31 -3.09
C PHE A 94 -11.64 -7.06 -2.62
N GLU A 95 -11.02 -6.29 -1.70
CA GLU A 95 -11.58 -5.01 -1.26
C GLU A 95 -11.50 -3.95 -2.38
N ASP A 96 -10.40 -3.92 -3.13
CA ASP A 96 -10.25 -3.10 -4.33
C ASP A 96 -11.29 -3.47 -5.40
N ALA A 97 -11.55 -4.77 -5.61
CA ALA A 97 -12.60 -5.23 -6.52
C ALA A 97 -14.01 -4.81 -6.05
N ARG A 98 -14.29 -4.92 -4.74
CA ARG A 98 -15.56 -4.49 -4.14
C ARG A 98 -15.74 -2.97 -4.22
N GLN A 99 -14.66 -2.21 -4.04
CA GLN A 99 -14.67 -0.76 -4.17
C GLN A 99 -14.92 -0.33 -5.61
N ARG A 100 -14.39 -1.06 -6.60
CA ARG A 100 -14.72 -0.87 -8.02
C ARG A 100 -16.20 -1.17 -8.31
N GLU A 101 -16.75 -2.27 -7.81
CA GLU A 101 -18.19 -2.57 -7.93
C GLU A 101 -19.06 -1.45 -7.31
N SER A 102 -18.65 -0.88 -6.18
CA SER A 102 -19.36 0.23 -5.55
C SER A 102 -19.28 1.55 -6.32
N GLN A 103 -18.28 1.72 -7.21
CA GLN A 103 -18.08 2.95 -7.99
C GLN A 103 -18.60 2.85 -9.43
N GLU A 104 -18.74 1.65 -10.01
CA GLU A 104 -19.23 1.41 -11.37
C GLU A 104 -20.77 1.26 -11.49
N SER A 105 -21.56 1.71 -10.52
CA SER A 105 -23.03 1.70 -10.63
C SER A 105 -23.61 3.10 -10.81
N SER A 106 -23.25 3.75 -11.91
CA SER A 106 -24.03 4.85 -12.47
C SER A 106 -24.59 4.38 -13.79
N LEU A 107 -25.90 4.16 -13.87
CA LEU A 107 -26.58 3.90 -15.14
C LEU A 107 -26.23 5.02 -16.12
N LEU A 108 -25.60 4.69 -17.24
CA LEU A 108 -25.41 5.65 -18.32
C LEU A 108 -26.82 6.08 -18.79
N GLU A 109 -27.14 7.36 -18.64
CA GLU A 109 -28.37 7.90 -19.23
C GLU A 109 -28.23 7.82 -20.75
N ARG A 110 -29.00 6.91 -21.35
CA ARG A 110 -29.04 6.73 -22.80
C ARG A 110 -29.82 7.90 -23.41
N GLU A 111 -29.10 8.94 -23.81
CA GLU A 111 -29.67 9.98 -24.67
C GLU A 111 -29.87 9.41 -26.07
N TRP A 112 -31.12 9.19 -26.46
CA TRP A 112 -31.47 8.92 -27.84
C TRP A 112 -31.26 10.19 -28.67
N LEU A 113 -30.77 10.05 -29.90
CA LEU A 113 -30.73 11.19 -30.82
C LEU A 113 -32.15 11.78 -30.93
N PRO A 114 -32.31 13.10 -30.85
CA PRO A 114 -33.60 13.72 -31.05
C PRO A 114 -34.10 13.43 -32.48
N GLU A 115 -35.41 13.20 -32.61
CA GLU A 115 -36.13 13.03 -33.88
C GLU A 115 -36.08 14.32 -34.72
N LYS A 116 -34.90 14.72 -35.19
CA LYS A 116 -34.83 15.55 -36.38
C LYS A 116 -34.90 14.60 -37.56
N GLU A 117 -35.92 14.80 -38.40
CA GLU A 117 -35.99 14.20 -39.73
C GLU A 117 -34.68 14.51 -40.45
N ILE A 118 -33.81 13.51 -40.53
CA ILE A 118 -32.66 13.57 -41.41
C ILE A 118 -33.25 13.41 -42.80
N ASP A 119 -33.20 14.45 -43.63
CA ASP A 119 -33.55 14.34 -45.05
C ASP A 119 -32.57 13.35 -45.70
N VAL A 120 -32.96 12.08 -45.75
CA VAL A 120 -32.17 11.04 -46.41
C VAL A 120 -32.34 11.24 -47.91
N GLN A 121 -31.44 12.03 -48.49
CA GLN A 121 -31.38 12.26 -49.92
C GLN A 121 -30.89 10.98 -50.62
N GLY A 122 -31.83 10.07 -50.91
CA GLY A 122 -31.53 8.81 -51.59
C GLY A 122 -31.04 9.01 -53.03
N PRO A 123 -30.35 8.04 -53.64
CA PRO A 123 -29.72 8.19 -54.95
C PRO A 123 -30.69 8.62 -56.08
N ILE A 124 -31.97 8.27 -55.94
CA ILE A 124 -33.04 8.57 -56.90
C ILE A 124 -33.48 10.05 -56.86
N SER A 125 -33.35 10.71 -55.70
CA SER A 125 -33.77 12.12 -55.56
C SER A 125 -32.97 13.08 -56.48
N ARG A 126 -31.76 12.67 -56.88
CA ARG A 126 -30.88 13.40 -57.81
C ARG A 126 -31.33 13.32 -59.27
N ILE A 127 -32.21 12.37 -59.60
CA ILE A 127 -32.71 12.14 -60.97
C ILE A 127 -33.91 13.05 -61.27
N PHE A 128 -34.70 13.39 -60.25
CA PHE A 128 -35.92 14.20 -60.38
C PHE A 128 -35.72 15.71 -60.15
N SER A 129 -34.50 16.14 -59.82
CA SER A 129 -34.17 17.55 -59.54
C SER A 129 -33.54 18.26 -60.74
N ASN A 130 -33.70 17.72 -61.95
CA ASN A 130 -33.24 18.34 -63.19
C ASN A 130 -34.42 18.76 -64.06
N GLU A 131 -35.15 19.79 -63.58
CA GLU A 131 -35.85 20.81 -64.38
C GLU A 131 -35.60 22.19 -63.75
#